data_AF-A0ABC8BKM6-F1
#
_entry.id   AF-A0ABC8BKM6-F1
#
_cell.length_a   1.000
_cell.length_b   1.000
_cell.length_c   1.000
_cell.angle_alpha   90.00
_cell.angle_beta   90.00
_cell.angle_gamma   90.00
#
_symmetry.space_group_name_H-M   'P 1'
#
loop_
_entity.id
_entity.type
_entity.pdbx_description
1 polymer ?
#
loop_
_entity_poly.entity_id
_entity_poly.type
_entity_poly.pdbx_seq_one_letter_code
_entity_poly.pdbx_strand_id
1 'polypeptide(L)'
;MPRWGLLVEQNLGFGGQRRVWSGSVLDHVDGTREEAMEVLRQRAEAYRPVHPTSPKRRRLYRERDGFVLVLDGAMQSFHCRFTVVEQLYDSAAPEPEPVPPAVPEPEPEAVRPPPRPVRRRPEPPPPEPPRAWDADVPEVPSWLGRDRPS
;
A
#
# COMPACT_ATOMS: atom_id res chain seq x y z
N MET A 1 -0.31 1.56 -8.91
CA MET A 1 0.19 0.64 -9.95
C MET A 1 -0.25 1.18 -11.30
N PRO A 2 0.49 0.97 -12.41
CA PRO A 2 0.01 1.40 -13.71
C PRO A 2 -1.26 0.62 -14.08
N ARG A 3 -2.13 1.31 -14.83
CA ARG A 3 -3.40 0.77 -15.31
C ARG A 3 -3.34 0.62 -16.82
N TRP A 4 -3.74 -0.54 -17.32
CA TRP A 4 -3.66 -0.89 -18.73
C TRP A 4 -5.06 -1.01 -19.31
N GLY A 5 -5.34 -0.28 -20.37
CA GLY A 5 -6.54 -0.43 -21.19
C GLY A 5 -6.38 -1.56 -22.20
N LEU A 6 -7.41 -2.41 -22.32
CA LEU A 6 -7.49 -3.45 -23.33
C LEU A 6 -8.40 -2.96 -24.45
N LEU A 7 -7.85 -2.62 -25.62
CA LEU A 7 -8.65 -2.08 -26.73
C LEU A 7 -8.97 -3.17 -27.75
N VAL A 8 -10.14 -3.03 -28.38
CA VAL A 8 -10.48 -3.67 -29.64
C VAL A 8 -10.79 -2.61 -30.68
N GLU A 9 -10.21 -2.76 -31.85
CA GLU A 9 -10.56 -1.99 -33.03
C GLU A 9 -11.11 -2.92 -34.11
N GLN A 10 -12.19 -2.50 -34.75
CA GLN A 10 -12.85 -3.31 -35.77
C GLN A 10 -13.40 -2.44 -36.90
N ASN A 11 -13.37 -3.00 -38.10
CA ASN A 11 -14.06 -2.44 -39.26
C ASN A 11 -15.57 -2.69 -39.11
N LEU A 12 -16.33 -1.66 -38.75
CA LEU A 12 -17.79 -1.66 -38.77
C LEU A 12 -18.31 -1.19 -40.14
N GLY A 13 -19.31 -1.90 -40.66
CA GLY A 13 -19.98 -1.55 -41.91
C GLY A 13 -20.72 -2.74 -42.51
N PHE A 14 -21.95 -2.53 -42.93
CA PHE A 14 -22.79 -3.54 -43.58
C PHE A 14 -22.93 -3.24 -45.08
N GLY A 15 -22.76 -4.25 -45.93
CA GLY A 15 -22.94 -4.10 -47.38
C GLY A 15 -22.00 -3.06 -48.02
N GLY A 16 -22.51 -2.34 -49.03
CA GLY A 16 -21.78 -1.30 -49.78
C GLY A 16 -21.62 0.04 -49.05
N GLN A 17 -21.99 0.14 -47.77
CA GLN A 17 -21.76 1.35 -46.99
C GLN A 17 -20.28 1.53 -46.63
N ARG A 18 -19.87 2.78 -46.44
CA ARG A 18 -18.48 3.13 -46.12
C ARG A 18 -18.10 2.51 -44.79
N ARG A 19 -17.04 1.68 -44.79
CA ARG A 19 -16.52 1.06 -43.58
C ARG A 19 -15.92 2.14 -42.68
N VAL A 20 -16.29 2.11 -41.41
CA VAL A 20 -15.75 2.97 -40.37
C VAL A 20 -14.95 2.09 -39.42
N TRP A 21 -13.76 2.56 -39.08
CA TRP A 21 -12.95 1.94 -38.04
C TRP A 21 -13.47 2.42 -36.69
N SER A 22 -13.92 1.50 -35.83
CA SER A 22 -14.35 1.82 -34.46
C SER A 22 -13.43 1.15 -33.45
N GLY A 23 -12.95 1.91 -32.48
CA GLY A 23 -12.25 1.40 -31.30
C GLY A 23 -13.15 1.43 -30.06
N SER A 24 -13.04 0.42 -29.20
CA SER A 24 -13.63 0.43 -27.86
C SER A 24 -12.68 -0.19 -26.84
N VAL A 25 -12.84 0.21 -25.57
CA VAL A 25 -12.12 -0.41 -24.45
C VAL A 25 -12.94 -1.61 -23.97
N LEU A 26 -12.33 -2.78 -23.98
CA LEU A 26 -12.90 -4.04 -23.50
C LEU A 26 -12.87 -4.13 -21.98
N ASP A 27 -11.76 -3.70 -21.38
CA ASP A 27 -11.52 -3.81 -19.94
C ASP A 27 -10.29 -3.00 -19.52
N HIS A 28 -10.03 -2.95 -18.22
CA HIS A 28 -8.79 -2.45 -17.64
C HIS A 28 -8.13 -3.50 -16.74
N VAL A 29 -6.81 -3.50 -16.69
CA VAL A 29 -6.00 -4.37 -15.82
C VAL A 29 -5.03 -3.49 -15.04
N ASP A 30 -5.06 -3.58 -13.72
CA ASP A 30 -4.03 -2.99 -12.86
C ASP A 30 -2.88 -3.97 -12.70
N GLY A 31 -1.64 -3.49 -12.80
CA GLY A 31 -0.45 -4.33 -12.64
C GLY A 31 0.54 -4.22 -13.80
N THR A 32 1.13 -5.34 -14.20
CA THR A 32 2.17 -5.36 -15.25
C THR A 32 1.57 -5.40 -16.66
N ARG A 33 2.36 -4.98 -17.64
CA ARG A 33 1.98 -5.05 -19.05
C ARG A 33 1.80 -6.49 -19.52
N GLU A 34 2.61 -7.40 -18.99
CA GLU A 34 2.59 -8.83 -19.30
C GLU A 34 1.29 -9.49 -18.84
N GLU A 35 0.82 -9.17 -17.63
CA GLU A 35 -0.48 -9.61 -17.13
C GLU A 35 -1.62 -9.07 -18.00
N ALA A 36 -1.58 -7.77 -18.34
CA ALA A 36 -2.56 -7.18 -19.24
C ALA A 36 -2.56 -7.85 -20.64
N MET A 37 -1.40 -8.24 -21.15
CA MET A 37 -1.27 -8.96 -22.42
C MET A 37 -1.89 -10.36 -22.38
N GLU A 38 -1.73 -11.06 -21.27
CA GLU A 38 -2.31 -12.38 -21.06
C GLU A 38 -3.84 -12.31 -20.94
N VAL A 39 -4.36 -11.31 -20.22
CA VAL A 39 -5.81 -11.04 -20.18
C VAL A 39 -6.32 -10.68 -21.58
N LEU A 40 -5.60 -9.84 -22.33
CA LEU A 40 -5.97 -9.49 -23.70
C LEU A 40 -6.03 -10.72 -24.62
N ARG A 41 -5.09 -11.65 -24.49
CA ARG A 41 -5.08 -12.91 -25.25
C ARG A 41 -6.36 -13.70 -25.02
N GLN A 42 -6.72 -13.92 -23.76
CA GLN A 42 -7.93 -14.65 -23.38
C GLN A 42 -9.19 -13.95 -23.91
N ARG A 43 -9.26 -12.62 -23.80
CA ARG A 43 -10.35 -11.82 -24.36
C ARG A 43 -10.43 -11.94 -25.88
N ALA A 44 -9.32 -11.86 -26.58
CA ALA A 44 -9.25 -11.98 -28.04
C ALA A 44 -9.68 -13.39 -28.53
N GLU A 45 -9.35 -14.44 -27.79
CA GLU A 45 -9.79 -15.83 -28.05
C GLU A 45 -11.29 -16.02 -27.85
N ALA A 46 -11.88 -15.35 -26.86
CA ALA A 46 -13.32 -15.40 -26.60
C ALA A 46 -14.15 -14.43 -27.47
N TYR A 47 -13.50 -13.42 -28.08
CA TYR A 47 -14.19 -12.32 -28.77
C TYR A 47 -15.07 -12.79 -29.94
N ARG A 48 -16.32 -12.29 -29.97
CA ARG A 48 -17.29 -12.53 -31.04
C ARG A 48 -17.68 -11.19 -31.68
N PRO A 49 -17.07 -10.81 -32.81
CA PRO A 49 -17.45 -9.57 -33.49
C PRO A 49 -18.85 -9.67 -34.09
N VAL A 50 -19.48 -8.50 -34.24
CA VAL A 50 -20.81 -8.36 -34.86
C VAL A 50 -20.82 -8.86 -36.31
N HIS A 51 -19.72 -8.67 -37.03
CA HIS A 51 -19.55 -9.15 -38.39
C HIS A 51 -18.21 -9.89 -38.58
N PRO A 52 -18.20 -10.98 -39.36
CA PRO A 52 -19.34 -11.58 -40.08
C PRO A 52 -20.24 -12.41 -39.15
N THR A 53 -21.53 -12.51 -39.46
CA THR A 53 -22.51 -13.30 -38.67
C THR A 53 -22.29 -14.81 -38.75
N SER A 54 -21.67 -15.31 -39.83
CA SER A 54 -21.29 -16.71 -40.00
C SER A 54 -19.87 -16.81 -40.59
N PRO A 55 -18.82 -16.77 -39.75
CA PRO A 55 -17.45 -16.93 -40.20
C PRO A 55 -17.18 -18.38 -40.62
N LYS A 56 -16.62 -18.58 -41.81
CA LYS A 56 -16.16 -19.90 -42.29
C LYS A 56 -14.89 -20.35 -41.58
N ARG A 57 -14.03 -19.40 -41.22
CA ARG A 57 -12.74 -19.64 -40.57
C ARG A 57 -12.38 -18.47 -39.67
N ARG A 58 -11.73 -18.80 -38.55
CA ARG A 58 -11.25 -17.85 -37.57
C ARG A 58 -9.78 -18.12 -37.26
N ARG A 59 -8.93 -17.08 -37.27
CA ARG A 59 -7.48 -17.16 -37.03
C ARG A 59 -7.04 -16.02 -36.14
N LEU A 60 -6.31 -16.33 -35.07
CA LEU A 60 -5.74 -15.33 -34.17
C LEU A 60 -4.23 -15.30 -34.34
N TYR A 61 -3.68 -14.11 -34.54
CA TYR A 61 -2.25 -13.85 -34.71
C TYR A 61 -1.75 -13.01 -33.55
N ARG A 62 -0.50 -13.25 -33.15
CA ARG A 62 0.19 -12.43 -32.15
C ARG A 62 0.97 -11.31 -32.83
N GLU A 63 0.93 -10.13 -32.24
CA GLU A 63 1.73 -8.96 -32.58
C GLU A 63 2.58 -8.54 -31.37
N ARG A 64 3.44 -7.53 -31.53
CA ARG A 64 4.28 -6.97 -30.47
C ARG A 64 3.46 -6.49 -29.26
N ASP A 65 2.36 -5.78 -29.54
CA ASP A 65 1.57 -5.07 -28.52
C ASP A 65 0.13 -5.58 -28.42
N GLY A 66 -0.14 -6.78 -28.96
CA GLY A 66 -1.46 -7.40 -28.88
C GLY A 66 -1.67 -8.50 -29.89
N PHE A 67 -2.87 -8.55 -30.46
CA PHE A 67 -3.33 -9.66 -31.30
C PHE A 67 -4.17 -9.16 -32.47
N VAL A 68 -4.16 -9.90 -33.58
CA VAL A 68 -5.04 -9.64 -34.72
C VAL A 68 -5.90 -10.86 -34.96
N LEU A 69 -7.21 -10.68 -34.87
CA LEU A 69 -8.18 -11.71 -35.24
C LEU A 69 -8.61 -11.49 -36.68
N VAL A 70 -8.47 -12.52 -37.51
CA VAL A 70 -8.96 -12.54 -38.90
C VAL A 70 -10.08 -13.56 -39.04
N LEU A 71 -11.17 -13.12 -39.65
CA LEU A 71 -12.38 -13.91 -39.89
C LEU A 71 -12.66 -13.95 -41.39
N ASP A 72 -12.79 -15.14 -41.95
CA ASP A 72 -13.19 -15.31 -43.34
C ASP A 72 -14.72 -15.38 -43.41
N GLY A 73 -15.33 -14.31 -43.90
CA GLY A 73 -16.77 -14.28 -44.20
C GLY A 73 -17.08 -14.95 -45.53
N ALA A 74 -18.36 -15.00 -45.88
CA ALA A 74 -18.79 -15.56 -47.16
C ALA A 74 -18.33 -14.72 -48.37
N MET A 75 -18.30 -13.39 -48.24
CA MET A 75 -17.96 -12.46 -49.33
C MET A 75 -16.56 -11.84 -49.21
N GLN A 76 -16.09 -11.65 -47.98
CA GLN A 76 -14.84 -10.93 -47.69
C GLN A 76 -14.30 -11.34 -46.33
N SER A 77 -13.01 -11.11 -46.11
CA SER A 77 -12.39 -11.25 -44.80
C SER A 77 -12.57 -9.97 -43.97
N PHE A 78 -12.69 -10.16 -42.67
CA PHE A 78 -12.80 -9.12 -41.65
C PHE A 78 -11.68 -9.29 -40.65
N HIS A 79 -11.30 -8.21 -39.98
CA HIS A 79 -10.32 -8.28 -38.92
C HIS A 79 -10.69 -7.38 -37.74
N CYS A 80 -10.25 -7.82 -36.56
CA CYS A 80 -10.25 -7.06 -35.32
C CYS A 80 -8.80 -6.97 -34.83
N ARG A 81 -8.38 -5.79 -34.39
CA ARG A 81 -7.08 -5.56 -33.78
C ARG A 81 -7.26 -5.36 -32.28
N PHE A 82 -6.51 -6.10 -31.50
CA PHE A 82 -6.50 -6.02 -30.04
C PHE A 82 -5.18 -5.43 -29.61
N THR A 83 -5.19 -4.46 -28.71
CA THR A 83 -3.97 -3.78 -28.28
C THR A 83 -4.02 -3.46 -26.80
N VAL A 84 -2.89 -3.63 -26.12
CA VAL A 84 -2.69 -3.16 -24.74
C VAL A 84 -2.13 -1.75 -24.78
N VAL A 85 -2.73 -0.83 -24.04
CA VAL A 85 -2.25 0.56 -23.90
C VAL A 85 -2.20 0.96 -22.44
N GLU A 86 -1.24 1.78 -22.07
CA GLU A 86 -1.19 2.36 -20.72
C GLU A 86 -2.18 3.52 -20.61
N GLN A 87 -2.96 3.55 -19.53
CA GLN A 87 -3.84 4.67 -19.21
C GLN A 87 -3.05 5.74 -18.47
N LEU A 88 -2.81 6.87 -19.16
CA LEU A 88 -2.08 8.01 -18.58
C LEU A 88 -2.98 8.99 -17.84
N TYR A 89 -4.24 9.11 -18.25
CA TYR A 89 -5.19 10.07 -17.71
C TYR A 89 -6.62 9.60 -17.92
N ASP A 90 -7.47 9.85 -16.92
CA ASP A 90 -8.92 9.66 -16.99
C ASP A 90 -9.58 10.88 -16.32
N SER A 91 -10.35 11.63 -17.10
CA SER A 91 -10.99 12.87 -16.64
C SER A 91 -12.10 12.66 -15.63
N ALA A 92 -12.60 11.43 -15.51
CA ALA A 92 -13.66 11.05 -14.59
C ALA A 92 -13.17 10.02 -13.55
N ALA A 93 -11.85 9.94 -13.33
CA ALA A 93 -11.29 9.06 -12.31
C ALA A 93 -11.87 9.41 -10.93
N PRO A 94 -12.36 8.42 -10.16
CA PRO A 94 -12.85 8.68 -8.81
C PRO A 94 -11.71 9.22 -7.94
N GLU A 95 -12.04 10.21 -7.11
CA GLU A 95 -11.09 10.75 -6.13
C GLU A 95 -10.68 9.61 -5.19
N PRO A 96 -9.38 9.44 -4.88
CA PRO A 96 -8.95 8.38 -3.98
C PRO A 96 -9.67 8.55 -2.63
N GLU A 97 -10.28 7.47 -2.14
CA GLU A 97 -10.98 7.51 -0.85
C GLU A 97 -10.00 8.00 0.24
N PRO A 98 -10.42 8.95 1.09
CA PRO A 98 -9.57 9.43 2.17
C PRO A 98 -9.26 8.25 3.08
N VAL A 99 -7.99 7.83 3.10
CA VAL A 99 -7.53 6.83 4.05
C VAL A 99 -7.78 7.42 5.44
N PRO A 100 -8.62 6.80 6.28
CA PRO A 100 -8.82 7.30 7.63
C PRO A 100 -7.45 7.38 8.31
N PRO A 101 -7.17 8.45 9.08
CA PRO A 101 -5.90 8.57 9.76
C PRO A 101 -5.67 7.28 10.54
N ALA A 102 -4.51 6.66 10.33
CA ALA A 102 -4.12 5.46 11.04
C ALA A 102 -4.34 5.74 12.53
N VAL A 103 -5.31 5.04 13.13
CA VAL A 103 -5.49 5.07 14.58
C VAL A 103 -4.13 4.64 15.13
N PRO A 104 -3.44 5.44 15.95
CA PRO A 104 -2.16 5.05 16.48
C PRO A 104 -2.35 3.69 17.14
N GLU A 105 -1.63 2.69 16.62
CA GLU A 105 -1.56 1.36 17.20
C GLU A 105 -1.22 1.56 18.69
N PRO A 106 -1.96 0.94 19.63
CA PRO A 106 -1.67 1.13 21.05
C PRO A 106 -0.21 0.74 21.27
N GLU A 107 0.59 1.73 21.65
CA GLU A 107 1.98 1.56 22.07
C GLU A 107 2.00 0.38 23.04
N PRO A 108 2.84 -0.66 22.81
CA PRO A 108 2.78 -1.88 23.58
C PRO A 108 2.89 -1.52 25.06
N GLU A 109 1.80 -1.79 25.80
CA GLU A 109 1.67 -1.45 27.20
C GLU A 109 2.91 -1.99 27.92
N ALA A 110 3.76 -1.06 28.36
CA ALA A 110 5.04 -1.40 28.94
C ALA A 110 4.80 -2.39 30.09
N VAL A 111 5.13 -3.65 29.85
CA VAL A 111 5.01 -4.72 30.84
C VAL A 111 5.79 -4.25 32.06
N ARG A 112 5.06 -3.91 33.13
CA ARG A 112 5.66 -3.51 34.39
C ARG A 112 6.62 -4.63 34.80
N PRO A 113 7.91 -4.37 35.00
CA PRO A 113 8.82 -5.39 35.49
C PRO A 113 8.30 -5.89 36.85
N PRO A 114 8.49 -7.18 37.18
CA PRO A 114 8.03 -7.72 38.45
C PRO A 114 8.62 -6.91 39.62
N PRO A 115 7.88 -6.76 40.74
CA PRO A 115 8.37 -5.99 41.87
C PRO A 115 9.69 -6.59 42.37
N ARG A 116 10.73 -5.74 42.47
CA ARG A 116 12.03 -6.15 43.02
C ARG A 116 11.82 -6.59 44.47
N PRO A 117 12.48 -7.67 44.93
CA PRO A 117 12.36 -8.11 46.31
C PRO A 117 12.84 -6.99 47.26
N VAL A 118 11.96 -6.60 48.19
CA VAL A 118 12.26 -5.59 49.20
C VAL A 118 13.34 -6.17 50.12
N ARG A 119 14.58 -5.66 50.01
CA ARG A 119 15.62 -6.00 50.98
C ARG A 119 15.19 -5.45 52.35
N ARG A 120 15.05 -6.32 53.34
CA ARG A 120 14.85 -5.89 54.74
C ARG A 120 16.05 -5.03 55.15
N ARG A 121 15.77 -3.82 55.65
CA ARG A 121 16.75 -2.94 56.25
C ARG A 121 17.34 -3.64 57.49
N PRO A 122 18.67 -3.75 57.64
CA PRO A 122 19.26 -4.21 58.89
C PRO A 122 18.90 -3.23 60.01
N GLU A 123 18.53 -3.76 61.18
CA GLU A 123 18.28 -2.98 62.39
C GLU A 123 19.59 -2.28 62.81
N PRO A 124 19.57 -0.99 63.20
CA PRO A 124 20.78 -0.30 63.63
C PRO A 124 21.32 -0.90 64.92
N PRO A 125 22.65 -1.00 65.09
CA PRO A 125 23.24 -1.47 66.34
C PRO A 125 22.91 -0.48 67.49
N PRO A 126 22.84 -0.97 68.73
CA PRO A 126 22.61 -0.11 69.90
C PRO A 126 23.75 0.91 70.06
N PRO A 127 23.47 2.11 70.60
CA PRO A 127 24.47 3.15 70.78
C PRO A 127 25.58 2.70 71.74
N GLU A 128 26.83 2.96 71.35
CA GLU A 128 28.00 2.71 72.19
C GLU A 128 27.99 3.64 73.42
N PRO A 129 28.46 3.16 74.59
CA PRO A 129 28.60 4.01 75.76
C PRO A 129 29.65 5.13 75.51
N PRO A 130 29.45 6.32 76.09
CA PRO A 130 30.37 7.45 75.93
C PRO A 130 31.77 7.11 76.41
N ARG A 131 32.79 7.63 75.72
CA ARG A 131 34.19 7.34 76.01
C ARG A 131 34.64 8.16 77.22
N ALA A 132 35.55 7.63 78.02
CA ALA A 132 35.95 8.23 79.30
C ALA A 132 36.58 9.64 79.20
N TRP A 133 36.93 10.12 77.99
CA TRP A 133 37.45 11.47 77.77
C TRP A 133 36.37 12.50 77.35
N ASP A 134 35.12 12.06 77.16
CA ASP A 134 33.97 12.95 76.90
C ASP A 134 33.37 13.54 78.20
N ALA A 135 33.80 13.07 79.38
CA ALA A 135 33.23 13.48 80.67
C ALA A 135 33.64 14.89 81.11
N ASP A 136 34.77 15.42 80.61
CA ASP A 136 35.35 16.70 81.04
C ASP A 136 35.30 17.80 79.96
N VAL A 137 34.53 17.61 78.89
CA VAL A 137 34.29 18.65 77.88
C VAL A 137 33.07 19.47 78.30
N PRO A 138 33.22 20.76 78.66
CA PRO A 138 32.07 21.61 78.93
C PRO A 138 31.25 21.78 77.64
N GLU A 139 29.94 21.51 77.71
CA GLU A 139 29.02 21.58 76.56
C GLU A 139 28.97 22.98 75.91
N VAL A 140 29.34 24.03 76.66
CA VAL A 140 29.36 25.41 76.17
C VAL A 140 30.73 26.05 76.43
N PRO A 141 31.48 26.42 75.39
CA PRO A 141 32.74 27.13 75.55
C PRO A 141 32.57 28.53 76.16
N SER A 142 33.48 28.94 77.05
CA SER A 142 33.45 30.20 77.80
C SER A 142 33.60 31.50 76.97
N TRP A 143 33.69 31.40 75.64
CA TRP A 143 33.72 32.53 74.70
C TRP A 143 32.36 32.78 74.01
N LEU A 144 31.39 31.87 74.13
CA LEU A 144 30.01 32.09 73.73
C LEU A 144 29.30 32.86 74.87
N GLY A 145 29.19 34.18 74.74
CA GLY A 145 28.51 35.03 75.74
C GLY A 145 29.20 36.34 76.11
N ARG A 146 30.25 36.76 75.39
CA ARG A 146 30.74 38.15 75.50
C ARG A 146 29.91 39.06 74.60
N ASP A 147 28.96 39.75 75.24
CA ASP A 147 28.21 40.88 74.68
C ASP A 147 29.14 41.93 74.08
N ARG A 148 28.73 42.51 72.94
CA ARG A 148 29.34 43.72 72.36
C ARG A 148 28.76 44.97 73.03
N PRO A 149 29.55 45.85 73.66
CA PRO A 149 29.25 47.28 73.77
C PRO A 149 29.93 48.02 72.59
N SER A 150 29.45 49.15 72.07
CA SER A 150 28.66 50.24 72.64
C SER A 150 27.69 50.82 71.61
#